data_AF-A0A2G9PNR4-F1
#
_entry.id   AF-A0A2G9PNR4-F1
#
_cell.length_a   1.000
_cell.length_b   1.000
_cell.length_c   1.000
_cell.angle_alpha   90.00
_cell.angle_beta   90.00
_cell.angle_gamma   90.00
#
_symmetry.space_group_name_H-M   'P 1'
#
loop_
_entity.id
_entity.type
_entity.pdbx_description
1 polymer ?
#
loop_
_entity_poly.entity_id
_entity_poly.type
_entity_poly.pdbx_seq_one_letter_code
_entity_poly.pdbx_strand_id
1 'polypeptide(L)'
;MATESVQVLIEGGKATAAPPLGPALGPLGVNIGKVVADINKKTESFKGMQVPVKVEVDKDTKDYTITIGTPPAASLILKEAGVQKGAGNPLTDKVADLRIEQVIKISKMKEDALLGRDTKARVKEIIGTCNSMGIMVEGVPAVEAIKLVNEGKFDEEIEQEKTEISAEEQKEQAEERRKLAEDMEKRRAEYEAKAKAVLASMSGKTNKDIRAKMVEEGIPEKIINEHAPVEKKEAPKKA
;
A
#
# COMPACT_ATOMS: atom_id res chain seq x y z
N MET A 1 19.37 16.47 -29.81
CA MET A 1 19.26 15.09 -29.29
C MET A 1 17.86 14.96 -28.76
N ALA A 2 16.99 14.28 -29.51
CA ALA A 2 15.59 14.10 -29.11
C ALA A 2 15.52 12.85 -28.21
N THR A 3 15.67 13.05 -26.91
CA THR A 3 15.46 12.00 -25.91
C THR A 3 13.98 11.90 -25.57
N GLU A 4 13.38 10.73 -25.79
CA GLU A 4 12.03 10.41 -25.32
C GLU A 4 12.12 9.60 -24.03
N SER A 5 11.44 10.08 -22.99
CA SER A 5 11.35 9.38 -21.71
C SER A 5 9.99 8.72 -21.55
N VAL A 6 9.97 7.44 -21.24
CA VAL A 6 8.77 6.66 -20.94
C VAL A 6 8.82 6.22 -19.49
N GLN A 7 7.74 6.49 -18.74
CA GLN A 7 7.59 6.02 -17.36
C GLN A 7 6.56 4.90 -17.33
N VAL A 8 6.95 3.74 -16.79
CA VAL A 8 6.09 2.58 -16.61
C VAL A 8 6.12 2.11 -15.18
N LEU A 9 4.99 1.64 -14.67
CA LEU A 9 4.90 0.99 -13.37
C LEU A 9 4.91 -0.53 -13.57
N ILE A 10 5.91 -1.21 -13.02
CA ILE A 10 6.09 -2.66 -13.17
C ILE A 10 6.27 -3.32 -11.81
N GLU A 11 5.80 -4.56 -11.68
CA GLU A 11 6.09 -5.35 -10.49
C GLU A 11 7.53 -5.84 -10.53
N GLY A 12 8.29 -5.53 -9.48
CA GLY A 12 9.68 -5.93 -9.34
C GLY A 12 9.85 -7.44 -9.45
N GLY A 13 10.86 -7.87 -10.21
CA GLY A 13 11.19 -9.27 -10.46
C GLY A 13 10.16 -10.07 -11.29
N LYS A 14 9.08 -9.45 -11.75
CA LYS A 14 8.08 -10.04 -12.66
C LYS A 14 7.76 -9.13 -13.86
N ALA A 15 8.74 -8.34 -14.31
CA ALA A 15 8.57 -7.57 -15.54
C ALA A 15 8.39 -8.52 -16.72
N THR A 16 7.34 -8.32 -17.50
CA THR A 16 7.04 -9.06 -18.72
C THR A 16 6.90 -8.10 -19.89
N ALA A 17 7.15 -8.57 -21.12
CA ALA A 17 6.95 -7.79 -22.35
C ALA A 17 5.46 -7.52 -22.68
N ALA A 18 4.58 -7.64 -21.70
CA ALA A 18 3.13 -7.52 -21.82
C ALA A 18 2.71 -6.04 -22.04
N PRO A 19 1.40 -5.73 -22.16
CA PRO A 19 0.88 -4.41 -22.52
C PRO A 19 1.39 -3.16 -21.77
N PRO A 20 1.94 -3.19 -20.54
CA PRO A 20 2.52 -1.97 -19.95
C PRO A 20 3.83 -1.52 -20.63
N LEU A 21 4.65 -2.44 -21.13
CA LEU A 21 5.99 -2.13 -21.69
C LEU A 21 5.98 -2.15 -23.23
N GLY A 22 5.25 -3.09 -23.84
CA GLY A 22 5.25 -3.27 -25.30
C GLY A 22 4.78 -2.05 -26.11
N PRO A 23 3.59 -1.47 -25.83
CA PRO A 23 3.11 -0.25 -26.50
C PRO A 23 3.93 1.00 -26.16
N ALA A 24 4.52 1.05 -24.98
CA ALA A 24 5.27 2.20 -24.50
C ALA A 24 6.67 2.27 -25.13
N LEU A 25 7.31 1.12 -25.36
CA LEU A 25 8.64 1.00 -25.97
C LEU A 25 8.63 0.63 -27.46
N GLY A 26 7.50 0.16 -27.98
CA GLY A 26 7.34 -0.25 -29.38
C GLY A 26 7.62 0.85 -30.42
N PRO A 27 7.08 2.08 -30.25
CA PRO A 27 7.34 3.19 -31.17
C PRO A 27 8.81 3.65 -31.20
N LEU A 28 9.56 3.34 -30.12
CA LEU A 28 10.94 3.77 -29.91
C LEU A 28 11.96 2.81 -30.55
N GLY A 29 11.53 1.65 -31.05
CA GLY A 29 12.41 0.70 -31.76
C GLY A 29 13.50 0.06 -30.90
N VAL A 30 13.37 0.10 -29.57
CA VAL A 30 14.31 -0.52 -28.62
C VAL A 30 14.04 -2.00 -28.42
N ASN A 31 15.07 -2.75 -28.04
CA ASN A 31 14.94 -4.19 -27.77
C ASN A 31 14.24 -4.44 -26.43
N ILE A 32 12.92 -4.65 -26.50
CA ILE A 32 12.03 -4.86 -25.35
C ILE A 32 12.53 -6.02 -24.47
N GLY A 33 13.02 -7.11 -25.07
CA GLY A 33 13.51 -8.28 -24.32
C GLY A 33 14.72 -7.96 -23.44
N LYS A 34 15.67 -7.16 -23.94
CA LYS A 34 16.84 -6.72 -23.16
C LYS A 34 16.43 -5.77 -22.03
N VAL A 35 15.55 -4.81 -22.32
CA VAL A 35 15.04 -3.88 -21.31
C VAL A 35 14.33 -4.61 -20.17
N VAL A 36 13.47 -5.60 -20.49
CA VAL A 36 12.78 -6.42 -19.49
C VAL A 36 13.77 -7.21 -18.63
N ALA A 37 14.81 -7.80 -19.23
CA ALA A 37 15.84 -8.54 -18.49
C ALA A 37 16.65 -7.63 -17.55
N ASP A 38 17.06 -6.46 -18.04
CA ASP A 38 17.79 -5.46 -17.25
C ASP A 38 16.95 -4.93 -16.07
N ILE A 39 15.65 -4.69 -16.30
CA ILE A 39 14.71 -4.30 -15.25
C ILE A 39 14.58 -5.41 -14.22
N ASN A 40 14.37 -6.67 -14.63
CA ASN A 40 14.21 -7.79 -13.70
C ASN A 40 15.46 -8.01 -12.84
N LYS A 41 16.66 -7.86 -13.43
CA LYS A 41 17.93 -8.00 -12.71
C LYS A 41 18.10 -6.91 -11.65
N LYS A 42 17.79 -5.65 -11.98
CA LYS A 42 17.91 -4.54 -11.03
C LYS A 42 16.76 -4.47 -10.02
N THR A 43 15.58 -5.00 -10.35
CA THR A 43 14.40 -5.03 -9.45
C THR A 43 14.27 -6.33 -8.67
N GLU A 44 15.28 -7.21 -8.71
CA GLU A 44 15.23 -8.51 -8.04
C GLU A 44 15.04 -8.39 -6.52
N SER A 45 15.69 -7.40 -5.90
CA SER A 45 15.55 -7.08 -4.48
C SER A 45 14.15 -6.55 -4.11
N PHE A 46 13.39 -6.08 -5.10
CA PHE A 46 12.05 -5.52 -4.95
C PHE A 46 10.95 -6.46 -5.46
N LYS A 47 11.22 -7.77 -5.50
CA LYS A 47 10.26 -8.80 -5.89
C LYS A 47 8.89 -8.61 -5.22
N GLY A 48 7.85 -8.49 -6.02
CA GLY A 48 6.45 -8.35 -5.56
C GLY A 48 6.03 -6.93 -5.15
N MET A 49 6.86 -5.91 -5.34
CA MET A 49 6.47 -4.51 -5.16
C MET A 49 6.35 -3.81 -6.51
N GLN A 50 5.40 -2.87 -6.64
CA GLN A 50 5.34 -2.01 -7.81
C GLN A 50 6.47 -0.99 -7.76
N VAL A 51 7.27 -0.90 -8.83
CA VAL A 51 8.41 0.00 -8.94
C VAL A 51 8.26 0.84 -10.22
N PRO A 52 8.32 2.18 -10.12
CA PRO A 52 8.32 3.03 -11.29
C PRO A 52 9.67 2.93 -12.00
N VAL A 53 9.65 2.67 -13.30
CA VAL A 53 10.84 2.60 -14.13
C VAL A 53 10.73 3.67 -15.20
N LYS A 54 11.77 4.51 -15.28
CA LYS A 54 11.94 5.49 -16.35
C LYS A 54 12.93 4.92 -17.36
N VAL A 55 12.48 4.80 -18.60
CA VAL A 55 13.33 4.42 -19.73
C VAL A 55 13.48 5.65 -20.61
N GLU A 56 14.69 6.14 -20.73
CA GLU A 56 15.05 7.23 -21.63
C GLU A 56 15.67 6.62 -22.88
N VAL A 57 15.13 6.94 -24.05
CA VAL A 57 15.61 6.43 -25.33
C VAL A 57 16.05 7.60 -26.19
N ASP A 58 17.26 7.52 -26.71
CA ASP A 58 17.76 8.43 -27.74
C ASP A 58 17.27 7.96 -29.11
N LYS A 59 16.54 8.81 -29.84
CA LYS A 59 15.99 8.46 -31.16
C LYS A 59 17.07 8.29 -32.24
N ASP A 60 18.20 8.94 -32.07
CA ASP A 60 19.27 9.00 -33.07
C ASP A 60 20.20 7.79 -32.93
N THR A 61 20.59 7.43 -31.69
CA THR A 61 21.50 6.30 -31.44
C THR A 61 20.80 5.00 -31.04
N LYS A 62 19.49 5.05 -30.75
CA LYS A 62 18.69 3.94 -30.20
C LYS A 62 19.22 3.40 -28.87
N ASP A 63 20.11 4.15 -28.23
CA ASP A 63 20.59 3.84 -26.89
C ASP A 63 19.47 4.10 -25.88
N TYR A 64 19.41 3.24 -24.86
CA TYR A 64 18.42 3.32 -23.81
C TYR A 64 19.09 3.39 -22.45
N THR A 65 18.62 4.30 -21.59
CA THR A 65 19.03 4.41 -20.20
C THR A 65 17.86 4.05 -19.31
N ILE A 66 18.05 3.07 -18.43
CA ILE A 66 17.03 2.61 -17.49
C ILE A 66 17.36 3.14 -16.10
N THR A 67 16.52 4.06 -15.64
CA THR A 67 16.55 4.59 -14.28
C THR A 67 15.38 3.99 -13.51
N ILE A 68 15.70 3.23 -12.47
CA ILE A 68 14.70 2.65 -11.58
C ILE A 68 14.46 3.64 -10.46
N GLY A 69 13.22 4.11 -10.35
CA GLY A 69 12.81 4.93 -9.23
C GLY A 69 12.60 4.11 -7.98
N THR A 70 12.59 4.78 -6.84
CA THR A 70 12.31 4.13 -5.56
C THR A 70 10.84 3.68 -5.50
N PRO A 71 10.53 2.50 -4.92
CA PRO A 71 9.16 2.04 -4.81
C PRO A 71 8.26 3.05 -4.09
N PRO A 72 6.93 3.02 -4.34
CA PRO A 72 5.96 3.79 -3.58
C PRO A 72 6.12 3.51 -2.08
N ALA A 73 6.02 4.57 -1.26
CA ALA A 73 6.10 4.43 0.20
C ALA A 73 5.05 3.42 0.70
N ALA A 74 3.85 3.43 0.11
CA ALA A 74 2.80 2.46 0.38
C ALA A 74 3.27 1.01 0.28
N SER A 75 3.97 0.64 -0.79
CA SER A 75 4.46 -0.74 -1.00
C SER A 75 5.52 -1.14 0.03
N LEU A 76 6.41 -0.21 0.42
CA LEU A 76 7.43 -0.45 1.45
C LEU A 76 6.81 -0.62 2.84
N ILE A 77 5.86 0.24 3.17
CA ILE A 77 5.11 0.20 4.42
C ILE A 77 4.31 -1.09 4.51
N LEU A 78 3.60 -1.50 3.45
CA LEU A 78 2.84 -2.77 3.41
C LEU A 78 3.75 -3.99 3.62
N LYS A 79 4.97 -3.97 3.06
CA LYS A 79 5.95 -5.05 3.23
C LYS A 79 6.44 -5.16 4.67
N GLU A 80 6.84 -4.04 5.29
CA GLU A 80 7.28 -4.03 6.69
C GLU A 80 6.10 -4.32 7.64
N ALA A 81 4.90 -3.88 7.29
CA ALA A 81 3.65 -4.14 8.00
C ALA A 81 3.13 -5.58 7.80
N GLY A 82 3.67 -6.33 6.84
CA GLY A 82 3.28 -7.71 6.56
C GLY A 82 1.85 -7.87 6.02
N VAL A 83 1.25 -6.80 5.49
CA VAL A 83 -0.14 -6.79 5.03
C VAL A 83 -0.22 -6.60 3.51
N GLN A 84 -1.13 -7.33 2.86
CA GLN A 84 -1.25 -7.30 1.39
C GLN A 84 -2.10 -6.13 0.86
N LYS A 85 -2.99 -5.59 1.70
CA LYS A 85 -3.89 -4.48 1.35
C LYS A 85 -4.02 -3.52 2.54
N GLY A 86 -4.07 -2.23 2.25
CA GLY A 86 -4.37 -1.20 3.26
C GLY A 86 -5.84 -1.22 3.72
N ALA A 87 -6.15 -0.35 4.68
CA ALA A 87 -7.50 -0.15 5.19
C ALA A 87 -8.48 0.25 4.08
N GLY A 88 -9.71 -0.27 4.15
CA GLY A 88 -10.79 0.23 3.31
C GLY A 88 -11.23 1.62 3.76
N ASN A 89 -11.37 1.79 5.08
CA ASN A 89 -11.64 3.06 5.73
C ASN A 89 -10.55 3.34 6.78
N PRO A 90 -9.54 4.17 6.47
CA PRO A 90 -8.39 4.42 7.35
C PRO A 90 -8.74 5.00 8.74
N LEU A 91 -9.91 5.62 8.86
CA LEU A 91 -10.41 6.21 10.11
C LEU A 91 -10.96 5.15 11.07
N THR A 92 -11.63 4.12 10.55
CA THR A 92 -12.33 3.10 11.36
C THR A 92 -11.56 1.80 11.43
N ASP A 93 -10.89 1.41 10.35
CA ASP A 93 -10.20 0.13 10.22
C ASP A 93 -8.70 0.36 10.33
N LYS A 94 -8.10 -0.12 11.42
CA LYS A 94 -6.64 -0.18 11.57
C LYS A 94 -6.16 -1.57 11.18
N VAL A 95 -5.26 -1.63 10.20
CA VAL A 95 -4.88 -2.89 9.53
C VAL A 95 -3.54 -3.43 10.03
N ALA A 96 -2.65 -2.55 10.48
CA ALA A 96 -1.36 -2.93 11.05
C ALA A 96 -0.85 -1.84 11.98
N ASP A 97 0.15 -2.19 12.77
CA ASP A 97 0.97 -1.28 13.55
C ASP A 97 2.45 -1.43 13.12
N LEU A 98 3.15 -0.31 13.07
CA LEU A 98 4.57 -0.21 12.73
C LEU A 98 5.34 0.47 13.84
N ARG A 99 6.57 0.03 14.06
CA ARG A 99 7.47 0.74 14.98
C ARG A 99 8.18 1.90 14.31
N ILE A 100 8.62 2.86 15.11
CA ILE A 100 9.33 4.05 14.62
C ILE A 100 10.62 3.67 13.87
N GLU A 101 11.30 2.62 14.31
CA GLU A 101 12.51 2.08 13.66
C GLU A 101 12.25 1.62 12.22
N GLN A 102 11.11 0.98 11.97
CA GLN A 102 10.69 0.55 10.63
C GLN A 102 10.41 1.75 9.75
N VAL A 103 9.77 2.77 10.31
CA VAL A 103 9.51 4.04 9.61
C VAL A 103 10.81 4.75 9.25
N ILE A 104 11.79 4.78 10.17
CA ILE A 104 13.12 5.35 9.94
C ILE A 104 13.84 4.58 8.82
N LYS A 105 13.83 3.25 8.88
CA LYS A 105 14.42 2.39 7.84
C LYS A 105 13.79 2.64 6.46
N ILE A 106 12.46 2.75 6.38
CA ILE A 106 11.75 3.08 5.13
C ILE A 106 12.13 4.49 4.65
N SER A 107 12.21 5.45 5.57
CA SER A 107 12.60 6.84 5.28
C SER A 107 14.01 6.90 4.67
N LYS A 108 14.97 6.14 5.20
CA LYS A 108 16.33 6.05 4.62
C LYS A 108 16.34 5.38 3.26
N MET A 109 15.65 4.25 3.10
CA MET A 109 15.54 3.57 1.80
C MET A 109 14.92 4.45 0.71
N LYS A 110 14.10 5.44 1.10
CA LYS A 110 13.41 6.36 0.19
C LYS A 110 14.01 7.77 0.19
N GLU A 111 15.19 7.97 0.74
CA GLU A 111 15.73 9.31 0.93
C GLU A 111 15.83 10.15 -0.35
N ASP A 112 16.23 9.53 -1.47
CA ASP A 112 16.37 10.20 -2.77
C ASP A 112 15.04 10.70 -3.35
N ALA A 113 13.92 10.14 -2.90
CA ALA A 113 12.58 10.45 -3.40
C ALA A 113 11.71 11.23 -2.40
N LEU A 114 12.22 11.51 -1.19
CA LEU A 114 11.55 12.33 -0.18
C LEU A 114 12.02 13.78 -0.28
N LEU A 115 11.13 14.72 0.01
CA LEU A 115 11.43 16.16 -0.06
C LEU A 115 11.91 16.73 1.28
N GLY A 116 11.75 15.97 2.37
CA GLY A 116 12.18 16.34 3.70
C GLY A 116 13.67 16.66 3.76
N ARG A 117 13.99 17.88 4.24
CA ARG A 117 15.36 18.36 4.45
C ARG A 117 16.08 17.58 5.54
N ASP A 118 15.35 17.26 6.61
CA ASP A 118 15.85 16.54 7.77
C ASP A 118 15.27 15.13 7.83
N THR A 119 15.98 14.18 8.45
CA THR A 119 15.51 12.81 8.68
C THR A 119 14.16 12.81 9.41
N LYS A 120 13.96 13.72 10.36
CA LYS A 120 12.68 13.92 11.07
C LYS A 120 11.54 14.34 10.14
N ALA A 121 11.81 15.19 9.15
CA ALA A 121 10.81 15.59 8.15
C ALA A 121 10.44 14.41 7.25
N ARG A 122 11.44 13.62 6.82
CA ARG A 122 11.25 12.42 6.00
C ARG A 122 10.45 11.34 6.74
N VAL A 123 10.74 11.10 8.02
CA VAL A 123 9.96 10.19 8.89
C VAL A 123 8.50 10.63 8.95
N LYS A 124 8.20 11.92 9.10
CA LYS A 124 6.83 12.45 9.09
C LYS A 124 6.11 12.21 7.76
N GLU A 125 6.79 12.31 6.62
CA GLU A 125 6.20 11.99 5.31
C GLU A 125 5.76 10.51 5.23
N ILE A 126 6.59 9.60 5.76
CA ILE A 126 6.24 8.18 5.82
C ILE A 126 5.07 7.93 6.79
N ILE A 127 5.08 8.53 7.99
CA ILE A 127 3.96 8.42 8.94
C ILE A 127 2.66 8.98 8.34
N GLY A 128 2.75 10.07 7.59
CA GLY A 128 1.60 10.63 6.85
C GLY A 128 1.01 9.62 5.87
N THR A 129 1.86 8.85 5.19
CA THR A 129 1.42 7.77 4.28
C THR A 129 0.75 6.63 5.07
N CYS A 130 1.26 6.26 6.25
CA CYS A 130 0.62 5.28 7.15
C CYS A 130 -0.80 5.70 7.53
N ASN A 131 -1.04 7.00 7.76
CA ASN A 131 -2.37 7.53 8.09
C ASN A 131 -3.40 7.22 6.99
N SER A 132 -3.03 7.45 5.72
CA SER A 132 -3.92 7.19 4.57
C SER A 132 -4.17 5.70 4.33
N MET A 133 -3.35 4.81 4.89
CA MET A 133 -3.51 3.36 4.76
C MET A 133 -4.13 2.69 6.00
N GLY A 134 -4.42 3.47 7.05
CA GLY A 134 -4.96 2.95 8.31
C GLY A 134 -3.93 2.12 9.09
N ILE A 135 -2.66 2.52 9.04
CA ILE A 135 -1.58 1.87 9.78
C ILE A 135 -1.23 2.76 10.99
N MET A 136 -1.17 2.14 12.17
CA MET A 136 -0.76 2.78 13.42
C MET A 136 0.76 2.80 13.52
N VAL A 137 1.29 3.69 14.35
CA VAL A 137 2.71 3.77 14.63
C VAL A 137 2.89 3.79 16.15
N GLU A 138 3.69 2.88 16.71
CA GLU A 138 3.88 2.73 18.16
C GLU A 138 2.54 2.61 18.93
N GLY A 139 1.57 1.88 18.36
CA GLY A 139 0.24 1.71 18.96
C GLY A 139 -0.63 2.97 18.99
N VAL A 140 -0.18 4.09 18.42
CA VAL A 140 -0.97 5.33 18.34
C VAL A 140 -1.39 5.64 16.89
N PRO A 141 -2.48 6.40 16.69
CA PRO A 141 -2.85 6.89 15.37
C PRO A 141 -1.71 7.73 14.75
N ALA A 142 -1.49 7.59 13.45
CA ALA A 142 -0.42 8.29 12.73
C ALA A 142 -0.42 9.83 12.95
N VAL A 143 -1.58 10.45 13.15
CA VAL A 143 -1.69 11.88 13.46
C VAL A 143 -1.09 12.22 14.83
N GLU A 144 -1.28 11.35 15.82
CA GLU A 144 -0.70 11.50 17.16
C GLU A 144 0.79 11.19 17.13
N ALA A 145 1.22 10.15 16.39
CA ALA A 145 2.64 9.87 16.16
C ALA A 145 3.37 11.09 15.58
N ILE A 146 2.78 11.80 14.60
CA ILE A 146 3.38 13.04 14.06
C ILE A 146 3.56 14.11 15.15
N LYS A 147 2.60 14.25 16.08
CA LYS A 147 2.73 15.19 17.20
C LYS A 147 3.85 14.77 18.15
N LEU A 148 3.93 13.49 18.52
CA LEU A 148 4.99 12.95 19.37
C LEU A 148 6.38 13.13 18.74
N VAL A 149 6.48 12.94 17.42
CA VAL A 149 7.70 13.24 16.67
C VAL A 149 8.01 14.74 16.73
N ASN A 150 7.04 15.64 16.54
CA ASN A 150 7.28 17.09 16.66
C ASN A 150 7.68 17.50 18.09
N GLU A 151 7.15 16.84 19.12
CA GLU A 151 7.52 17.01 20.54
C GLU A 151 8.93 16.52 20.86
N GLY A 152 9.56 15.77 19.95
CA GLY A 152 10.95 15.31 20.08
C GLY A 152 11.11 14.01 20.86
N LYS A 153 10.02 13.27 21.13
CA LYS A 153 10.07 12.00 21.87
C LYS A 153 10.90 10.90 21.19
N PHE A 154 11.05 10.98 19.87
CA PHE A 154 11.77 10.01 19.04
C PHE A 154 13.05 10.58 18.43
N ASP A 155 13.50 11.76 18.86
CA ASP A 155 14.66 12.42 18.25
C ASP A 155 15.95 11.61 18.52
N GLU A 156 16.07 10.96 19.68
CA GLU A 156 17.19 10.07 20.00
C GLU A 156 17.24 8.83 19.09
N GLU A 157 16.10 8.21 18.75
CA GLU A 157 16.06 7.05 17.84
C GLU A 157 16.31 7.44 16.38
N ILE A 158 15.83 8.62 15.98
CA ILE A 158 16.08 9.19 14.65
C ILE A 158 17.58 9.52 14.48
N GLU A 159 18.23 10.04 15.52
CA GLU A 159 19.64 10.42 15.53
C GLU A 159 20.58 9.20 15.70
N GLN A 160 20.17 8.20 16.49
CA GLN A 160 20.91 6.94 16.65
C GLN A 160 20.83 6.02 15.44
N GLU A 161 20.02 6.37 14.43
CA GLU A 161 19.95 5.64 13.16
C GLU A 161 19.64 4.13 13.32
N LYS A 162 19.02 3.74 14.45
CA LYS A 162 18.68 2.35 14.73
C LYS A 162 17.72 1.85 13.66
N THR A 163 18.25 0.97 12.82
CA THR A 163 17.56 0.36 11.67
C THR A 163 17.32 -1.13 11.89
N GLU A 164 17.77 -1.65 13.03
CA GLU A 164 17.74 -3.06 13.38
C GLU A 164 16.75 -3.27 14.52
N ILE A 165 15.59 -3.82 14.17
CA ILE A 165 14.71 -4.44 15.16
C ILE A 165 15.47 -5.64 15.71
N SER A 166 15.64 -5.71 17.04
CA SER A 166 16.23 -6.91 17.66
C SER A 166 15.39 -8.14 17.33
N ALA A 167 16.01 -9.30 17.12
CA ALA A 167 15.30 -10.53 16.74
C ALA A 167 14.20 -10.97 17.74
N GLU A 168 14.23 -10.46 18.97
CA GLU A 168 13.16 -10.61 19.98
C GLU A 168 11.92 -9.76 19.65
N GLU A 169 12.10 -8.50 19.26
CA GLU A 169 11.01 -7.58 18.94
C GLU A 169 10.28 -7.98 17.65
N GLN A 170 10.98 -8.59 16.69
CA GLN A 170 10.34 -9.18 15.50
C GLN A 170 9.42 -10.36 15.84
N LYS A 171 9.77 -11.16 16.86
CA LYS A 171 8.94 -12.28 17.33
C LYS A 171 7.74 -11.78 18.11
N GLU A 172 7.94 -10.79 18.98
CA GLU A 172 6.87 -10.15 19.74
C GLU A 172 5.87 -9.45 18.81
N GLN A 173 6.35 -8.74 17.79
CA GLN A 173 5.51 -8.17 16.72
C GLN A 173 4.79 -9.24 15.90
N ALA A 174 5.41 -10.37 15.61
CA ALA A 174 4.74 -11.47 14.90
C ALA A 174 3.63 -12.09 15.76
N GLU A 175 3.83 -12.18 17.08
CA GLU A 175 2.85 -12.67 18.02
C GLU A 175 1.72 -11.66 18.28
N GLU A 176 2.04 -10.37 18.41
CA GLU A 176 1.05 -9.28 18.47
C GLU A 176 0.25 -9.20 17.17
N ARG A 177 0.90 -9.30 16.00
CA ARG A 177 0.21 -9.38 14.71
C ARG A 177 -0.69 -10.59 14.61
N ARG A 178 -0.29 -11.73 15.19
CA ARG A 178 -1.15 -12.91 15.26
C ARG A 178 -2.35 -12.69 16.18
N LYS A 179 -2.16 -12.08 17.35
CA LYS A 179 -3.25 -11.73 18.27
C LYS A 179 -4.19 -10.69 17.67
N LEU A 180 -3.67 -9.67 17.00
CA LEU A 180 -4.42 -8.67 16.24
C LEU A 180 -5.18 -9.31 15.07
N ALA A 181 -4.57 -10.24 14.34
CA ALA A 181 -5.26 -10.96 13.27
C ALA A 181 -6.41 -11.83 13.81
N GLU A 182 -6.19 -12.53 14.92
CA GLU A 182 -7.22 -13.34 15.59
C GLU A 182 -8.35 -12.45 16.17
N ASP A 183 -8.03 -11.29 16.75
CA ASP A 183 -9.02 -10.31 17.22
C ASP A 183 -9.81 -9.69 16.06
N MET A 184 -9.13 -9.34 14.97
CA MET A 184 -9.76 -8.82 13.76
C MET A 184 -10.65 -9.86 13.07
N GLU A 185 -10.29 -11.15 13.11
CA GLU A 185 -11.11 -12.23 12.58
C GLU A 185 -12.35 -12.47 13.45
N LYS A 186 -12.21 -12.43 14.79
CA LYS A 186 -13.35 -12.48 15.72
C LYS A 186 -14.30 -11.30 15.53
N ARG A 187 -13.77 -10.09 15.45
CA ARG A 187 -14.57 -8.88 15.19
C ARG A 187 -15.24 -8.97 13.82
N ARG A 188 -14.55 -9.45 12.79
CA ARG A 188 -15.14 -9.67 11.46
C ARG A 188 -16.27 -10.71 11.51
N ALA A 189 -16.12 -11.80 12.25
CA ALA A 189 -17.16 -12.81 12.43
C ALA A 189 -18.37 -12.24 13.20
N GLU A 190 -18.17 -11.38 14.19
CA GLU A 190 -19.24 -10.66 14.89
C GLU A 190 -20.00 -9.70 13.95
N TYR A 191 -19.27 -8.93 13.12
CA TYR A 191 -19.88 -8.06 12.13
C TYR A 191 -20.64 -8.84 11.05
N GLU A 192 -20.13 -10.00 10.64
CA GLU A 192 -20.78 -10.89 9.67
C GLU A 192 -22.05 -11.54 10.26
N ALA A 193 -22.01 -11.95 11.53
CA ALA A 193 -23.18 -12.44 12.26
C ALA A 193 -24.27 -11.37 12.39
N LYS A 194 -23.88 -10.12 12.71
CA LYS A 194 -24.78 -8.97 12.73
C LYS A 194 -25.36 -8.69 11.35
N ALA A 195 -24.54 -8.72 10.29
CA ALA A 195 -25.00 -8.55 8.91
C ALA A 195 -26.05 -9.60 8.53
N LYS A 196 -25.80 -10.87 8.87
CA LYS A 196 -26.72 -11.98 8.61
C LYS A 196 -28.01 -11.89 9.42
N ALA A 197 -27.94 -11.43 10.67
CA ALA A 197 -29.12 -11.19 11.51
C ALA A 197 -29.98 -10.03 10.97
N VAL A 198 -29.37 -8.93 10.53
CA VAL A 198 -30.07 -7.81 9.88
C VAL A 198 -30.73 -8.27 8.58
N LEU A 199 -30.02 -9.05 7.75
CA LEU A 199 -30.56 -9.62 6.52
C LEU A 199 -31.75 -10.56 6.78
N ALA A 200 -31.68 -11.40 7.82
CA ALA A 200 -32.78 -12.28 8.22
C ALA A 200 -33.98 -11.51 8.80
N SER A 201 -33.74 -10.41 9.53
CA SER A 201 -34.81 -9.56 10.08
C SER A 201 -35.55 -8.74 9.02
N MET A 202 -34.97 -8.62 7.82
CA MET A 202 -35.48 -7.78 6.73
C MET A 202 -35.66 -8.54 5.40
N SER A 203 -35.89 -9.86 5.46
CA SER A 203 -36.24 -10.64 4.28
C SER A 203 -37.56 -10.14 3.67
N GLY A 204 -37.48 -9.48 2.51
CA GLY A 204 -38.65 -8.97 1.76
C GLY A 204 -38.74 -7.45 1.62
N LYS A 205 -37.79 -6.68 2.15
CA LYS A 205 -37.70 -5.21 1.93
C LYS A 205 -36.70 -4.85 0.83
N THR A 206 -36.82 -3.63 0.30
CA THR A 206 -35.97 -3.09 -0.78
C THR A 206 -34.49 -3.11 -0.38
N ASN A 207 -33.61 -3.46 -1.33
CA ASN A 207 -32.16 -3.58 -1.13
C ASN A 207 -31.52 -2.29 -0.57
N LYS A 208 -32.11 -1.14 -0.90
CA LYS A 208 -31.74 0.18 -0.39
C LYS A 208 -31.95 0.31 1.13
N ASP A 209 -33.03 -0.27 1.67
CA ASP A 209 -33.35 -0.21 3.10
C ASP A 209 -32.49 -1.17 3.93
N ILE A 210 -32.14 -2.33 3.35
CA ILE A 210 -31.26 -3.32 3.97
C ILE A 210 -29.83 -2.74 4.10
N ARG A 211 -29.32 -2.10 3.03
CA ARG A 211 -28.03 -1.41 3.06
C ARG A 211 -28.02 -0.24 4.04
N ALA A 212 -29.08 0.58 4.06
CA ALA A 212 -29.17 1.70 4.98
C ALA A 212 -29.11 1.25 6.45
N LYS A 213 -29.80 0.17 6.82
CA LYS A 213 -29.75 -0.38 8.18
C LYS A 213 -28.45 -1.11 8.51
N MET A 214 -27.82 -1.77 7.53
CA MET A 214 -26.49 -2.34 7.75
C MET A 214 -25.43 -1.26 7.99
N VAL A 215 -25.58 -0.09 7.38
CA VAL A 215 -24.76 1.11 7.65
C VAL A 215 -25.10 1.72 9.01
N GLU A 216 -26.38 1.76 9.40
CA GLU A 216 -26.85 2.25 10.71
C GLU A 216 -26.33 1.40 11.89
N GLU A 217 -26.23 0.09 11.70
CA GLU A 217 -25.67 -0.87 12.67
C GLU A 217 -24.12 -0.89 12.70
N GLY A 218 -23.46 0.00 11.94
CA GLY A 218 -22.01 0.19 11.99
C GLY A 218 -21.20 -0.95 11.35
N ILE A 219 -21.79 -1.69 10.41
CA ILE A 219 -21.10 -2.77 9.68
C ILE A 219 -20.21 -2.15 8.58
N PRO A 220 -18.91 -2.51 8.48
CA PRO A 220 -18.05 -2.01 7.43
C PRO A 220 -18.58 -2.33 6.02
N GLU A 221 -18.51 -1.36 5.10
CA GLU A 221 -19.07 -1.45 3.73
C GLU A 221 -18.61 -2.68 2.94
N LYS A 222 -17.43 -3.25 3.27
CA LYS A 222 -16.93 -4.48 2.65
C LYS A 222 -17.82 -5.69 2.93
N ILE A 223 -18.32 -5.84 4.16
CA ILE A 223 -19.20 -6.95 4.56
C ILE A 223 -20.62 -6.71 4.02
N ILE A 224 -21.07 -5.45 4.00
CA ILE A 224 -22.36 -5.07 3.40
C ILE A 224 -22.41 -5.43 1.91
N ASN A 225 -21.33 -5.18 1.17
CA ASN A 225 -21.26 -5.48 -0.24
C ASN A 225 -21.08 -6.98 -0.56
N GLU A 226 -20.61 -7.78 0.39
CA GLU A 226 -20.42 -9.22 0.26
C GLU A 226 -21.73 -9.98 0.57
N HIS A 227 -22.56 -9.47 1.48
CA HIS A 227 -23.77 -10.14 1.97
C HIS A 227 -25.09 -9.52 1.50
N ALA A 228 -25.10 -8.27 1.03
CA ALA A 228 -26.28 -7.69 0.38
C ALA A 228 -26.45 -8.31 -1.02
N PRO A 229 -27.65 -8.76 -1.41
CA PRO A 229 -27.88 -9.35 -2.73
C PRO A 229 -27.53 -8.35 -3.82
N VAL A 230 -26.64 -8.73 -4.75
CA VAL A 230 -26.24 -7.88 -5.88
C VAL A 230 -27.45 -7.71 -6.80
N GLU A 231 -27.95 -6.48 -6.95
CA GLU A 231 -28.83 -6.14 -8.07
C GLU A 231 -28.05 -6.41 -9.37
N LYS A 232 -28.45 -7.43 -10.11
CA LYS A 232 -28.12 -7.52 -11.53
C LYS A 232 -28.63 -6.23 -12.16
N LYS A 233 -27.72 -5.34 -12.55
CA LYS A 233 -28.02 -4.27 -13.51
C LYS A 233 -28.59 -4.94 -14.76
N GLU A 234 -29.90 -4.94 -14.91
CA GLU A 234 -30.51 -5.11 -16.23
C GLU A 234 -29.93 -4.02 -17.13
N ALA A 235 -29.31 -4.48 -18.22
CA ALA A 235 -28.81 -3.62 -19.26
C ALA A 235 -29.92 -2.69 -19.77
N PRO A 236 -29.61 -1.43 -20.12
CA PRO A 236 -30.61 -0.56 -20.73
C PRO A 236 -31.05 -1.20 -22.05
N LYS A 237 -32.34 -1.59 -22.14
CA LYS A 237 -33.00 -1.89 -23.42
C LYS A 237 -32.84 -0.65 -24.30
N LYS A 238 -31.97 -0.74 -25.31
CA LYS A 238 -32.03 0.13 -26.48
C LYS A 238 -33.41 -0.09 -27.13
N ALA A 239 -34.25 0.94 -27.07
CA ALA A 239 -35.36 1.14 -27.99
C ALA A 239 -34.96 2.26 -28.95
#